data_AF-A0A7C2Z4X4-F1
#
_entry.id   AF-A0A7C2Z4X4-F1
#
_cell.length_a   1.000
_cell.length_b   1.000
_cell.length_c   1.000
_cell.angle_alpha   90.00
_cell.angle_beta   90.00
_cell.angle_gamma   90.00
#
_symmetry.space_group_name_H-M   'P 1'
#
loop_
_entity.id
_entity.type
_entity.pdbx_description
1 polymer ?
#
loop_
_entity_poly.entity_id
_entity_poly.type
_entity_poly.pdbx_seq_one_letter_code
_entity_poly.pdbx_strand_id
1 'polypeptide(L)'
;IAPEWYLLAYYTIFRSIPDKFLGFVAFNLTLVFLLILPFLDFSPIKSARNRPLFFIMFIILVISSMALTILGTMPPTPTNAMLGLIFTAGLFAFFLSLPIISIIEWGWYKAKGGEKQ
;
A
#
# COMPACT_ATOMS: atom_id res chain seq x y z
N ILE A 1 13.77 18.45 12.02
CA ILE A 1 13.73 18.90 10.61
C ILE A 1 13.09 17.77 9.82
N ALA A 2 12.06 18.07 9.02
CA ALA A 2 11.42 17.09 8.16
C ALA A 2 12.06 17.15 6.75
N PRO A 3 12.08 16.05 6.00
CA PRO A 3 12.54 16.06 4.62
C PRO A 3 11.49 16.71 3.69
N GLU A 4 11.85 16.83 2.42
CA GLU A 4 10.95 17.36 1.37
C GLU A 4 9.66 16.55 1.23
N TRP A 5 8.63 17.20 0.68
CA TRP A 5 7.25 16.70 0.67
C TRP A 5 7.08 15.29 0.08
N TYR A 6 7.85 14.95 -0.95
CA TYR A 6 7.80 13.65 -1.62
C TYR A 6 8.45 12.51 -0.79
N LEU A 7 9.21 12.85 0.25
CA LEU A 7 9.79 11.90 1.20
C LEU A 7 8.99 11.78 2.50
N LEU A 8 7.95 12.58 2.69
CA LEU A 8 7.23 12.64 3.96
C LEU A 8 6.50 11.35 4.32
N ALA A 9 5.84 10.69 3.36
CA ALA A 9 5.14 9.43 3.62
C ALA A 9 6.08 8.37 4.19
N TYR A 10 7.23 8.22 3.54
CA TYR A 10 8.31 7.32 3.94
C TYR A 10 8.90 7.68 5.31
N TYR A 11 9.12 8.97 5.56
CA TYR A 11 9.59 9.47 6.84
C TYR A 11 8.60 9.19 7.97
N THR A 12 7.29 9.31 7.71
CA THR A 12 6.24 8.95 8.66
C THR A 12 6.28 7.46 9.01
N ILE A 13 6.40 6.58 8.02
CA ILE A 13 6.53 5.12 8.24
C ILE A 13 7.74 4.83 9.14
N PHE A 14 8.89 5.42 8.82
CA PHE A 14 10.13 5.23 9.58
C PHE A 14 10.00 5.66 11.04
N ARG A 15 9.46 6.86 11.30
CA ARG A 15 9.40 7.44 12.65
C ARG A 15 8.24 6.94 13.51
N SER A 16 7.20 6.36 12.90
CA SER A 16 6.03 5.86 13.62
C SER A 16 6.28 4.51 14.29
N ILE A 17 7.28 3.75 13.83
CA ILE A 17 7.68 2.47 14.44
C ILE A 17 8.67 2.75 15.59
N PRO A 18 8.41 2.28 16.83
CA PRO A 18 9.28 2.57 17.98
C PRO A 18 10.71 2.04 17.83
N ASP A 19 10.86 0.88 17.18
CA ASP A 19 12.16 0.27 16.91
C ASP A 19 12.77 0.85 15.63
N LYS A 20 13.98 1.41 15.75
CA LYS A 20 14.67 2.10 14.65
C LYS A 20 15.04 1.18 13.49
N PHE A 21 15.36 -0.08 13.78
CA PHE A 21 15.72 -1.06 12.76
C PHE A 21 14.49 -1.50 11.98
N LEU A 22 13.39 -1.84 12.67
CA LEU A 22 12.11 -2.17 12.03
C LEU A 22 11.56 -0.98 11.23
N GLY A 23 11.70 0.25 11.74
CA GLY A 23 11.35 1.46 11.00
C GLY A 23 12.13 1.60 9.69
N PHE A 24 13.45 1.37 9.73
CA PHE A 24 14.29 1.39 8.53
C PHE A 24 13.90 0.28 7.55
N VAL A 25 13.66 -0.93 8.03
CA VAL A 25 13.23 -2.06 7.20
C VAL A 25 11.88 -1.76 6.54
N ALA A 26 10.89 -1.28 7.30
CA ALA A 26 9.56 -0.95 6.78
C ALA A 26 9.62 0.14 5.70
N PHE A 27 10.41 1.19 5.92
CA PHE A 27 10.64 2.23 4.92
C PHE A 27 11.17 1.66 3.59
N ASN A 28 12.23 0.84 3.65
CA ASN A 28 12.80 0.22 2.45
C ASN A 28 11.84 -0.78 1.82
N LEU A 29 11.07 -1.50 2.63
CA LEU A 29 10.09 -2.47 2.17
C LEU A 29 8.99 -1.82 1.32
N THR A 30 8.60 -0.58 1.62
CA THR A 30 7.67 0.17 0.76
C THR A 30 8.22 0.36 -0.67
N LEU A 31 9.51 0.68 -0.81
CA LEU A 31 10.15 0.82 -2.12
C LEU A 31 10.31 -0.55 -2.83
N VAL A 32 10.67 -1.59 -2.07
CA VAL A 32 10.76 -2.95 -2.60
C VAL A 32 9.40 -3.43 -3.10
N PHE A 33 8.31 -3.16 -2.37
CA PHE A 33 6.96 -3.52 -2.80
C PHE A 33 6.55 -2.86 -4.12
N LEU A 34 6.94 -1.61 -4.35
CA LEU A 34 6.73 -0.94 -5.63
C LEU A 34 7.51 -1.60 -6.76
N LEU A 35 8.75 -2.05 -6.50
CA LEU A 35 9.58 -2.74 -7.49
C LEU A 35 9.04 -4.13 -7.84
N ILE A 36 8.53 -4.87 -6.86
CA ILE A 36 7.99 -6.22 -7.07
C ILE A 36 6.51 -6.24 -7.47
N LEU A 37 5.85 -5.08 -7.56
CA LEU A 37 4.45 -4.93 -7.94
C LEU A 37 4.04 -5.74 -9.18
N PRO A 38 4.77 -5.76 -10.31
CA PRO A 38 4.39 -6.55 -11.49
C PRO A 38 4.41 -8.07 -11.25
N PHE A 39 5.15 -8.54 -10.23
CA PHE A 39 5.18 -9.96 -9.86
C PHE A 39 4.13 -10.29 -8.79
N LEU A 40 3.65 -9.29 -8.05
CA LEU A 40 2.69 -9.43 -6.97
C LEU A 40 1.24 -9.50 -7.49
N ASP A 41 0.96 -8.82 -8.60
CA ASP A 41 -0.34 -8.84 -9.29
C ASP A 41 -0.27 -9.66 -10.59
N PHE A 42 -0.72 -10.91 -10.52
CA PHE A 42 -0.72 -11.87 -11.63
C PHE A 42 -2.12 -12.09 -12.22
N SER A 43 -3.06 -11.16 -11.98
CA SER A 43 -4.42 -11.26 -12.52
C SER A 43 -4.46 -11.22 -14.06
N PRO A 44 -5.30 -12.04 -14.72
CA PRO A 44 -5.52 -11.97 -16.17
C PRO A 44 -6.28 -10.69 -16.58
N ILE A 45 -7.05 -10.08 -15.67
CA ILE A 45 -7.81 -8.86 -15.92
C ILE A 45 -6.87 -7.66 -15.71
N LYS A 46 -6.66 -6.82 -16.72
CA LYS A 46 -5.69 -5.70 -16.63
C LYS A 46 -6.31 -4.36 -16.25
N SER A 47 -7.54 -4.09 -16.67
CA SER A 47 -8.20 -2.81 -16.38
C SER A 47 -8.73 -2.78 -14.95
N ALA A 48 -8.34 -1.76 -14.18
CA ALA A 48 -8.88 -1.51 -12.83
C ALA A 48 -10.41 -1.31 -12.84
N ARG A 49 -10.99 -0.83 -13.95
CA ARG A 49 -12.44 -0.67 -14.11
C ARG A 49 -13.19 -2.01 -14.03
N ASN A 50 -12.54 -3.09 -14.42
CA ASN A 50 -13.12 -4.44 -14.45
C ASN A 50 -12.75 -5.26 -13.20
N ARG A 51 -12.12 -4.63 -12.20
CA ARG A 51 -11.60 -5.25 -10.98
C ARG A 51 -12.11 -4.51 -9.73
N PRO A 52 -13.37 -4.75 -9.30
CA PRO A 52 -13.98 -3.98 -8.22
C PRO A 52 -13.22 -4.12 -6.88
N LEU A 53 -12.69 -5.32 -6.58
CA LEU A 53 -11.89 -5.55 -5.37
C LEU A 53 -10.56 -4.79 -5.40
N PHE A 54 -9.87 -4.84 -6.54
CA PHE A 54 -8.64 -4.06 -6.74
C PHE A 54 -8.90 -2.56 -6.58
N PHE A 55 -10.00 -2.05 -7.14
CA PHE A 55 -10.33 -0.63 -7.05
C PHE A 55 -10.53 -0.16 -5.60
N ILE A 56 -11.23 -0.94 -4.76
CA ILE A 56 -11.40 -0.61 -3.33
C ILE A 56 -10.04 -0.56 -2.62
N MET A 57 -9.20 -1.57 -2.83
CA MET A 57 -7.86 -1.62 -2.21
C MET A 57 -6.96 -0.50 -2.72
N PHE A 58 -7.07 -0.12 -3.99
CA PHE A 58 -6.36 1.02 -4.57
C PHE A 58 -6.78 2.34 -3.92
N ILE A 59 -8.08 2.54 -3.64
CA ILE A 59 -8.53 3.73 -2.90
C ILE A 59 -7.94 3.75 -1.48
N ILE A 60 -7.89 2.61 -0.79
CA ILE A 60 -7.24 2.49 0.53
C ILE A 60 -5.76 2.89 0.44
N LEU A 61 -5.03 2.44 -0.59
CA LEU A 61 -3.64 2.82 -0.83
C LEU A 61 -3.49 4.33 -1.00
N VAL A 62 -4.33 4.95 -1.84
CA VAL A 62 -4.27 6.40 -2.13
C VAL A 62 -4.52 7.20 -0.85
N ILE A 63 -5.61 6.88 -0.12
CA ILE A 63 -5.94 7.55 1.14
C ILE A 63 -4.82 7.39 2.16
N SER A 64 -4.28 6.18 2.30
CA SER A 64 -3.20 5.90 3.26
C SER A 64 -1.92 6.67 2.90
N SER A 65 -1.56 6.72 1.62
CA SER A 65 -0.37 7.42 1.13
C SER A 65 -0.47 8.93 1.34
N MET A 66 -1.64 9.52 1.05
CA MET A 66 -1.92 10.93 1.30
C MET A 66 -1.88 11.24 2.81
N ALA A 67 -2.52 10.40 3.63
CA ALA A 67 -2.56 10.58 5.07
C ALA A 67 -1.15 10.49 5.70
N LEU A 68 -0.31 9.54 5.27
CA LEU A 68 1.08 9.42 5.72
C LEU A 68 1.91 10.65 5.34
N THR A 69 1.68 11.21 4.15
CA THR A 69 2.34 12.44 3.68
C THR A 69 1.97 13.62 4.57
N ILE A 70 0.68 13.79 4.86
CA ILE A 70 0.16 14.86 5.73
C ILE A 70 0.67 14.70 7.17
N LEU A 71 0.65 13.48 7.70
CA LEU A 71 1.21 13.21 9.03
C LEU A 71 2.70 13.52 9.11
N GLY A 72 3.43 13.46 8.00
CA GLY A 72 4.86 13.79 7.93
C GLY A 72 5.16 15.25 8.23
N THR A 73 4.22 16.16 7.98
CA THR A 73 4.37 17.60 8.29
C THR A 73 4.05 17.93 9.74
N MET A 74 3.37 17.03 10.45
CA MET A 74 2.92 17.24 11.82
C MET A 74 4.00 16.86 12.84
N PRO A 75 3.99 17.45 14.05
CA PRO A 75 4.93 17.08 15.10
C PRO A 75 4.79 15.59 15.51
N PRO A 76 5.88 14.95 15.96
CA PRO A 76 5.87 13.55 16.35
C PRO A 76 5.25 13.34 17.74
N THR A 77 3.92 13.44 17.82
CA THR A 77 3.14 13.12 19.03
C THR A 77 2.79 11.62 19.07
N PRO A 78 2.50 11.03 20.24
CA PRO A 78 2.05 9.64 20.34
C PRO A 78 0.81 9.34 19.49
N THR A 79 -0.14 10.28 19.44
CA THR A 79 -1.34 10.16 18.60
C THR A 79 -0.99 10.10 17.11
N ASN A 80 -0.08 10.97 16.64
CA ASN A 80 0.35 10.99 15.25
C ASN A 80 1.17 9.74 14.90
N ALA A 81 1.94 9.21 15.85
CA ALA A 81 2.65 7.95 15.68
C ALA A 81 1.66 6.78 15.49
N MET A 82 0.64 6.69 16.34
CA MET A 82 -0.44 5.69 16.23
C MET A 82 -1.18 5.79 14.89
N LEU A 83 -1.59 7.00 14.49
CA LEU A 83 -2.22 7.20 13.17
C LEU A 83 -1.28 6.79 12.04
N GLY A 84 -0.01 7.13 12.13
CA GLY A 84 1.01 6.71 11.16
C GLY A 84 1.12 5.20 11.06
N LEU A 85 1.04 4.46 12.17
CA LEU A 85 1.02 2.99 12.15
C LEU A 85 -0.24 2.44 11.47
N ILE A 86 -1.42 3.03 11.73
CA ILE A 86 -2.68 2.60 11.08
C ILE A 86 -2.60 2.79 9.56
N PHE A 87 -2.16 3.95 9.10
CA PHE A 87 -2.05 4.19 7.65
C PHE A 87 -0.89 3.41 7.01
N THR A 88 0.19 3.16 7.75
CA THR A 88 1.26 2.25 7.31
C THR A 88 0.70 0.85 7.09
N ALA A 89 -0.12 0.35 8.02
CA ALA A 89 -0.79 -0.93 7.87
C ALA A 89 -1.74 -0.96 6.68
N GLY A 90 -2.51 0.12 6.45
CA GLY A 90 -3.37 0.26 5.26
C GLY A 90 -2.59 0.23 3.94
N LEU A 91 -1.44 0.91 3.90
CA LEU A 91 -0.53 0.90 2.75
C LEU A 91 0.02 -0.51 2.48
N PHE A 92 0.51 -1.21 3.50
CA PHE A 92 1.00 -2.58 3.32
C PHE A 92 -0.12 -3.58 3.01
N ALA A 93 -1.32 -3.38 3.56
CA ALA A 93 -2.48 -4.20 3.29
C ALA A 93 -2.82 -4.22 1.79
N PHE A 94 -2.68 -3.10 1.08
CA PHE A 94 -2.83 -3.07 -0.37
C PHE A 94 -1.89 -4.09 -1.04
N PHE A 95 -0.59 -3.99 -0.81
CA PHE A 95 0.40 -4.88 -1.43
C PHE A 95 0.16 -6.35 -1.07
N LEU A 96 -0.10 -6.63 0.22
CA LEU A 96 -0.35 -8.00 0.68
C LEU A 96 -1.67 -8.58 0.15
N SER A 97 -2.65 -7.74 -0.19
CA SER A 97 -3.93 -8.17 -0.75
C SER A 97 -3.88 -8.49 -2.24
N LEU A 98 -2.92 -7.95 -3.00
CA LEU A 98 -2.79 -8.18 -4.45
C LEU A 98 -2.76 -9.65 -4.88
N PRO A 99 -1.98 -10.56 -4.26
CA PRO A 99 -2.00 -11.97 -4.63
C PRO A 99 -3.35 -12.62 -4.32
N ILE A 100 -4.00 -12.23 -3.22
CA ILE A 100 -5.33 -12.75 -2.83
C ILE A 100 -6.38 -12.32 -3.86
N ILE A 101 -6.40 -11.04 -4.24
CA ILE A 101 -7.29 -10.50 -5.26
C ILE A 101 -7.04 -11.20 -6.60
N SER A 102 -5.77 -11.39 -6.98
CA SER A 102 -5.39 -12.07 -8.22
C SER A 102 -5.92 -13.50 -8.28
N ILE A 103 -5.84 -14.25 -7.17
CA ILE A 103 -6.36 -15.63 -7.08
C ILE A 103 -7.90 -15.65 -7.22
N ILE A 104 -8.60 -14.73 -6.55
CA ILE A 104 -10.07 -14.63 -6.62
C ILE A 104 -10.50 -14.30 -8.06
N GLU A 105 -9.88 -13.31 -8.67
CA GLU A 105 -10.18 -12.88 -10.04
C GLU A 105 -9.86 -13.96 -11.07
N TRP A 106 -8.81 -14.74 -10.86
CA TRP A 106 -8.48 -15.89 -11.70
C TRP A 106 -9.59 -16.96 -11.66
N GLY A 107 -10.16 -17.21 -10.48
CA GLY A 107 -11.32 -18.09 -10.32
C GLY A 107 -12.54 -17.61 -11.13
N TRP A 108 -12.84 -16.31 -11.06
CA TRP A 108 -13.93 -15.70 -11.85
C TRP A 108 -13.65 -15.74 -13.35
N TYR A 109 -12.40 -15.51 -13.76
CA TYR A 109 -11.99 -15.57 -15.15
C TYR A 109 -12.22 -16.96 -15.75
N LYS A 110 -11.85 -18.01 -15.01
CA LYS A 110 -12.09 -19.41 -15.42
C LYS A 110 -13.59 -19.75 -15.47
N ALA A 111 -14.38 -19.25 -14.51
CA ALA A 111 -15.83 -19.46 -14.46
C ALA A 111 -16.57 -18.81 -15.64
N LYS A 112 -16.06 -17.70 -16.18
CA LYS A 112 -16.60 -16.99 -17.35
C LYS A 112 -16.10 -17.53 -18.71
N GLY A 113 -15.49 -18.72 -18.73
CA GLY A 113 -15.05 -19.36 -19.98
C GLY A 113 -13.77 -18.77 -20.59
N GLY A 114 -13.05 -17.91 -19.87
CA GLY A 114 -11.76 -17.37 -20.33
C GLY A 114 -11.85 -16.39 -21.52
N GLU A 115 -13.04 -15.89 -21.86
CA GLU A 115 -13.18 -14.91 -22.93
C GLU A 115 -12.41 -13.63 -22.58
N LYS A 116 -11.44 -13.28 -23.43
CA LYS A 116 -10.73 -12.01 -23.37
C LYS A 116 -11.74 -10.90 -23.64
N GLN A 117 -12.03 -10.09 -22.62
CA GLN A 117 -12.54 -8.73 -22.85
C GLN A 117 -11.44 -7.87 -23.46
#